data_AF-A0A090RJ97-F1
#
_entry.id   AF-A0A090RJ97-F1
#
_cell.length_a   1.000
_cell.length_b   1.000
_cell.length_c   1.000
_cell.angle_alpha   90.00
_cell.angle_beta   90.00
_cell.angle_gamma   90.00
#
_symmetry.space_group_name_H-M   'P 1'
#
loop_
_entity.id
_entity.type
_entity.pdbx_description
1 polymer ?
#
loop_
_entity_poly.entity_id
_entity_poly.type
_entity_poly.pdbx_seq_one_letter_code
_entity_poly.pdbx_strand_id
1 'polypeptide(L)' 'MSNIIESATIDDIALYLQREEGLDAAMAHEQAQLVIDGFTDMQEKGVIKGWYFDEQSHLALLPSDSALKIIANQK' A
#
# COMPACT_ATOMS: atom_id res chain seq x y z
N MET A 1 -18.44 9.02 -3.90
CA MET A 1 -18.49 7.67 -3.30
C MET A 1 -17.36 6.89 -3.95
N SER A 2 -16.15 7.04 -3.39
CA SER A 2 -14.92 6.53 -3.99
C SER A 2 -14.82 5.05 -3.69
N ASN A 3 -15.39 4.28 -4.60
CA ASN A 3 -15.10 2.87 -4.77
C ASN A 3 -13.57 2.73 -4.86
N ILE A 4 -12.93 2.25 -3.79
CA ILE A 4 -11.54 1.79 -3.82
C ILE A 4 -11.57 0.49 -4.63
N ILE A 5 -11.53 0.63 -5.94
CA ILE A 5 -11.45 -0.42 -6.94
C ILE A 5 -10.12 -0.14 -7.61
N GLU A 6 -9.19 -1.09 -7.55
CA GLU A 6 -7.81 -1.03 -8.07
C GLU A 6 -6.78 -0.65 -7.00
N SER A 7 -6.12 -1.68 -6.46
CA SER A 7 -4.88 -1.52 -5.72
C SER A 7 -3.92 -0.66 -6.54
N ALA A 8 -3.21 0.26 -5.89
CA ALA A 8 -2.27 1.14 -6.58
C ALA A 8 -1.27 0.33 -7.40
N THR A 9 -1.09 0.71 -8.66
CA THR A 9 -0.18 0.01 -9.57
C THR A 9 1.27 0.28 -9.20
N ILE A 10 2.20 -0.51 -9.76
CA ILE A 10 3.63 -0.29 -9.57
C ILE A 10 4.06 1.10 -10.07
N ASP A 11 3.49 1.57 -11.18
CA ASP A 11 3.76 2.89 -11.73
C ASP A 11 3.29 4.01 -10.79
N ASP A 12 2.12 3.87 -10.17
CA ASP A 12 1.60 4.85 -9.23
C ASP A 12 2.46 4.92 -7.95
N ILE A 13 2.90 3.76 -7.45
CA ILE A 13 3.81 3.68 -6.29
C ILE A 13 5.19 4.25 -6.65
N ALA A 14 5.70 3.97 -7.85
CA ALA A 14 6.97 4.53 -8.31
C ALA A 14 6.89 6.05 -8.45
N LEU A 15 5.79 6.58 -8.98
CA LEU A 15 5.56 8.04 -9.05
C LEU A 15 5.48 8.68 -7.67
N TYR A 16 4.83 8.02 -6.72
CA TYR A 16 4.78 8.45 -5.32
C TYR A 16 6.18 8.49 -4.71
N LEU A 17 6.97 7.43 -4.86
CA LEU A 17 8.33 7.36 -4.34
C LEU A 17 9.27 8.39 -4.99
N GLN A 18 9.13 8.67 -6.29
CA GLN A 18 9.86 9.76 -6.96
C GLN A 18 9.53 11.12 -6.32
N ARG A 19 8.27 11.37 -5.97
CA ARG A 19 7.82 12.64 -5.39
C ARG A 19 8.26 12.81 -3.94
N GLU A 20 8.06 11.78 -3.12
CA GLU A 20 8.33 11.83 -1.68
C GLU A 20 9.81 11.69 -1.34
N GLU A 21 10.52 10.81 -2.03
CA GLU A 21 11.93 10.49 -1.72
C GLU A 21 12.93 11.07 -2.73
N GLY A 22 12.44 11.73 -3.80
CA GLY A 22 13.30 12.32 -4.83
C GLY A 22 14.11 11.30 -5.62
N LEU A 23 13.62 10.04 -5.68
CA LEU A 23 14.30 8.95 -6.36
C LEU A 23 14.29 9.14 -7.89
N ASP A 24 15.30 8.58 -8.55
CA ASP A 24 15.28 8.41 -10.01
C ASP A 24 14.19 7.41 -10.42
N ALA A 25 13.63 7.58 -11.62
CA ALA A 25 12.55 6.75 -12.13
C ALA A 25 12.88 5.24 -12.10
N ALA A 26 14.12 4.85 -12.41
CA ALA A 26 14.53 3.46 -12.37
C ALA A 26 14.55 2.92 -10.93
N MET A 27 15.16 3.67 -10.01
CA MET A 27 15.22 3.30 -8.58
C MET A 27 13.84 3.26 -7.93
N ALA A 28 12.98 4.21 -8.28
CA ALA A 28 11.62 4.27 -7.76
C ALA A 28 10.78 3.08 -8.21
N HIS A 29 10.98 2.61 -9.45
CA HIS A 29 10.31 1.42 -9.95
C HIS A 29 10.82 0.14 -9.27
N GLU A 30 12.13 0.02 -9.04
CA GLU A 30 12.69 -1.09 -8.25
C GLU A 30 12.16 -1.09 -6.81
N GLN A 31 12.11 0.07 -6.16
CA GLN A 31 11.54 0.19 -4.83
C GLN A 31 10.04 -0.08 -4.80
N ALA A 32 9.28 0.40 -5.80
CA ALA A 32 7.85 0.14 -5.91
C ALA A 32 7.56 -1.36 -6.01
N GLN A 33 8.38 -2.12 -6.72
CA GLN A 33 8.28 -3.58 -6.77
C GLN A 33 8.47 -4.19 -5.37
N LEU A 34 9.52 -3.78 -4.64
CA LEU A 34 9.77 -4.26 -3.28
C LEU A 34 8.62 -3.93 -2.32
N VAL A 35 8.02 -2.75 -2.47
CA VAL A 35 6.84 -2.33 -1.70
C VAL A 35 5.64 -3.23 -2.00
N ILE A 36 5.35 -3.50 -3.28
CA ILE A 36 4.27 -4.42 -3.68
C ILE A 36 4.51 -5.84 -3.18
N ASP A 37 5.75 -6.34 -3.25
CA ASP A 37 6.10 -7.67 -2.74
C ASP A 37 5.85 -7.74 -1.23
N GLY A 38 6.22 -6.70 -0.49
CA GLY A 38 5.92 -6.58 0.94
C GLY A 38 4.42 -6.52 1.25
N PHE A 39 3.66 -5.77 0.46
CA PHE A 39 2.20 -5.71 0.61
C PHE A 39 1.53 -7.05 0.28
N THR A 40 2.02 -7.75 -0.73
CA THR A 40 1.54 -9.09 -1.09
C THR A 40 1.78 -10.07 0.04
N ASP A 41 2.98 -10.11 0.62
CA ASP A 41 3.29 -10.93 1.80
C ASP A 41 2.38 -10.60 2.99
N MET A 42 2.13 -9.31 3.26
CA MET A 42 1.20 -8.89 4.31
C MET A 42 -0.25 -9.31 4.02
N GLN A 43 -0.66 -9.30 2.76
CA GLN A 43 -1.97 -9.75 2.33
C GLN A 43 -2.13 -11.27 2.48
N GLU A 44 -1.11 -12.04 2.07
CA GLU A 44 -1.08 -13.51 2.24
C GLU A 44 -1.09 -13.93 3.72
N LYS A 45 -0.43 -13.16 4.59
CA LYS A 45 -0.49 -13.33 6.05
C LYS A 45 -1.82 -12.90 6.66
N GLY A 46 -2.73 -12.33 5.87
CA GLY A 46 -4.01 -11.83 6.33
C GLY A 46 -3.89 -10.62 7.26
N VAL A 47 -2.83 -9.82 7.14
CA VAL A 47 -2.62 -8.56 7.89
C VAL A 47 -3.38 -7.42 7.22
N ILE A 48 -3.28 -7.33 5.89
CA ILE A 48 -3.99 -6.34 5.07
C ILE A 48 -4.90 -7.04 4.06
N LYS A 49 -5.91 -6.33 3.57
CA LYS A 49 -6.77 -6.73 2.44
C LYS A 49 -6.30 -6.16 1.10
N GLY A 50 -5.44 -5.16 1.14
CA GLY A 50 -4.94 -4.44 -0.02
C GLY A 50 -4.32 -3.12 0.39
N TRP A 51 -3.97 -2.31 -0.61
CA TRP A 51 -3.37 -0.98 -0.46
C TRP A 51 -4.00 -0.04 -1.49
N TYR A 52 -4.02 1.25 -1.21
CA TYR A 52 -4.67 2.25 -2.06
C TYR A 52 -4.04 3.63 -1.84
N PHE A 53 -4.28 4.56 -2.76
CA PHE A 53 -4.00 5.98 -2.54
C PHE A 53 -5.20 6.66 -1.89
N ASP A 54 -4.98 7.31 -0.75
CA ASP A 54 -6.03 8.06 -0.06
C ASP A 54 -6.34 9.39 -0.77
N GLU A 55 -7.29 10.16 -0.22
CA GLU A 55 -7.68 11.46 -0.78
C GLU A 55 -6.55 12.51 -0.76
N GLN A 56 -5.49 12.26 0.00
CA GLN A 56 -4.28 13.10 0.07
C GLN A 56 -3.19 12.60 -0.89
N SER A 57 -3.48 11.60 -1.74
CA SER A 57 -2.50 10.92 -2.61
C SER A 57 -1.38 10.24 -1.83
N HIS A 58 -1.62 9.83 -0.59
CA HIS A 58 -0.69 9.03 0.19
C HIS A 58 -1.00 7.54 0.06
N LEU A 59 0.04 6.74 -0.02
CA LEU A 59 -0.07 5.29 -0.07
C LEU A 59 -0.51 4.77 1.30
N ALA A 60 -1.75 4.29 1.38
CA ALA A 60 -2.36 3.77 2.59
C ALA A 60 -2.62 2.26 2.48
N LEU A 61 -2.52 1.58 3.62
CA LEU A 61 -2.81 0.15 3.74
C LEU A 61 -4.26 -0.05 4.21
N LEU A 62 -4.96 -1.01 3.60
CA LEU A 62 -6.29 -1.42 4.02
C LEU A 62 -6.15 -2.63 4.95
N PRO A 63 -6.34 -2.49 6.28
CA PRO A 63 -6.19 -3.59 7.22
C PRO A 63 -7.24 -4.68 7.00
N SER A 64 -6.90 -5.93 7.30
CA SER A 64 -7.86 -7.03 7.28
C SER A 64 -8.78 -7.02 8.51
N ASP A 65 -9.95 -7.69 8.41
CA ASP A 65 -10.86 -7.83 9.56
C ASP A 65 -10.19 -8.58 10.72
N SER A 66 -9.25 -9.49 10.39
CA SER A 66 -8.46 -10.23 11.37
C SER A 66 -7.50 -9.30 12.13
N ALA A 67 -6.83 -8.39 11.43
CA ALA A 67 -5.98 -7.37 12.07
C ALA A 67 -6.81 -6.38 12.91
N LEU A 68 -7.97 -5.95 12.40
CA LEU A 68 -8.90 -5.09 13.15
C LEU A 68 -9.41 -5.74 14.44
N LYS A 69 -9.66 -7.07 14.44
CA LYS A 69 -10.02 -7.81 15.65
C LYS A 69 -8.90 -7.84 16.69
N ILE A 70 -7.63 -7.93 16.27
CA ILE A 70 -6.49 -7.89 17.20
C ILE A 70 -6.39 -6.51 17.87
N ILE A 71 -6.60 -5.42 17.11
CA ILE A 71 -6.56 -4.05 17.63
C ILE A 71 -7.78 -3.77 18.54
N ALA A 72 -8.97 -4.24 18.16
CA ALA A 72 -10.21 -4.02 18.91
C ALA A 72 -10.28 -4.78 20.24
N ASN A 73 -9.53 -5.87 20.39
CA ASN A 73 -9.54 -6.73 21.57
C ASN A 73 -8.47 -6.36 22.62
N GLN A 74 -7.82 -5.20 22.49
CA GLN A 74 -6.92 -4.62 23.50
C GLN A 74 -7.61 -3.62 24.45
N LYS A 75 -8.94 -3.64 24.55
CA LYS A 75 -9.72 -2.81 25.49
C LYS A 75 -10.10 -3.54 26.76
#